data_AF-A0A533UVV7-F1
#
_entry.id   AF-A0A533UVV7-F1
#
_cell.length_a   1.000
_cell.length_b   1.000
_cell.length_c   1.000
_cell.angle_alpha   90.00
_cell.angle_beta   90.00
_cell.angle_gamma   90.00
#
_symmetry.space_group_name_H-M   'P 1'
#
loop_
_entity.id
_entity.type
_entity.pdbx_description
1 polymer ?
#
loop_
_entity_poly.entity_id
_entity_poly.type
_entity_poly.pdbx_seq_one_letter_code
_entity_poly.pdbx_strand_id
1 'polypeptide(L)'
;MGLFGRSKKEPGKSDEIDKSQTSRHTEREEYQTELEDLRKEIQDSALTLDSYSSELDQVKSELEDVTRQTNIAKEELALLKSEISSVRDERDSSREQIRSAKAELEMVISQYSPQEIRQIKNQIEQVRQELSSINSEKEKKTSEIHELQSKISSAISELESLESQQEAKHKEISIAKKELEFIEKELATVGKKELEVGKTMDTQKIVEAAGAVAAAINAKYEATRKELEAVKTALTQTKDEYEKTRKELDSLKAEFGSESITKES
;
A
#
# COMPACT_ATOMS: atom_id res chain seq x y z
N MET A 1 -121.22 21.39 -110.44
CA MET A 1 -122.12 20.54 -111.27
C MET A 1 -121.93 19.10 -110.86
N GLY A 2 -123.03 18.34 -110.74
CA GLY A 2 -123.07 16.85 -110.69
C GLY A 2 -122.86 16.23 -109.30
N LEU A 3 -123.85 15.80 -108.50
CA LEU A 3 -125.02 14.91 -108.66
C LEU A 3 -124.73 13.39 -108.54
N PHE A 4 -125.07 12.86 -107.36
CA PHE A 4 -125.73 11.57 -107.03
C PHE A 4 -125.22 10.21 -107.55
N GLY A 5 -125.15 9.24 -106.62
CA GLY A 5 -126.04 8.08 -106.71
C GLY A 5 -125.55 6.72 -106.17
N ARG A 6 -126.34 6.17 -105.22
CA ARG A 6 -126.78 4.74 -105.07
C ARG A 6 -125.72 3.71 -104.62
N SER A 7 -125.78 3.03 -103.46
CA SER A 7 -126.78 2.21 -102.73
C SER A 7 -126.60 0.68 -102.87
N LYS A 8 -126.40 0.02 -101.71
CA LYS A 8 -126.89 -1.32 -101.27
C LYS A 8 -126.26 -2.64 -101.80
N LYS A 9 -125.67 -3.38 -100.84
CA LYS A 9 -126.05 -4.72 -100.30
C LYS A 9 -124.94 -5.79 -100.36
N GLU A 10 -124.50 -6.18 -99.17
CA GLU A 10 -123.57 -7.27 -98.81
C GLU A 10 -123.95 -8.64 -99.41
N PRO A 11 -122.93 -9.46 -99.72
CA PRO A 11 -122.76 -10.73 -99.00
C PRO A 11 -121.29 -11.10 -98.72
N GLY A 12 -120.96 -11.52 -97.48
CA GLY A 12 -119.63 -12.05 -97.11
C GLY A 12 -119.46 -12.52 -95.64
N LYS A 13 -120.55 -12.79 -94.89
CA LYS A 13 -120.58 -12.97 -93.42
C LYS A 13 -119.96 -14.26 -92.83
N SER A 14 -119.31 -15.13 -93.60
CA SER A 14 -118.65 -16.34 -93.09
C SER A 14 -117.11 -16.25 -93.06
N ASP A 15 -116.49 -15.53 -93.99
CA ASP A 15 -115.02 -15.39 -94.07
C ASP A 15 -114.47 -14.26 -93.17
N GLU A 16 -115.31 -13.30 -92.79
CA GLU A 16 -114.94 -12.18 -91.90
C GLU A 16 -114.93 -12.54 -90.40
N ILE A 17 -115.68 -13.57 -89.98
CA ILE A 17 -115.71 -14.03 -88.58
C ILE A 17 -114.52 -14.96 -88.30
N ASP A 18 -114.18 -15.81 -89.25
CA ASP A 18 -113.07 -16.77 -89.15
C ASP A 18 -111.71 -16.05 -89.10
N LYS A 19 -111.44 -15.12 -90.03
CA LYS A 19 -110.20 -14.31 -90.07
C LYS A 19 -110.00 -13.41 -88.83
N SER A 20 -111.08 -12.91 -88.22
CA SER A 20 -111.00 -12.09 -86.99
C SER A 20 -110.76 -12.93 -85.73
N GLN A 21 -111.21 -14.20 -85.71
CA GLN A 21 -110.92 -15.11 -84.62
C GLN A 21 -109.50 -15.69 -84.71
N THR A 22 -109.00 -15.98 -85.92
CA THR A 22 -107.62 -16.43 -86.12
C THR A 22 -106.59 -15.36 -85.73
N SER A 23 -106.82 -14.09 -86.09
CA SER A 23 -105.92 -12.96 -85.72
C SER A 23 -105.89 -12.67 -84.22
N ARG A 24 -107.02 -12.79 -83.52
CA ARG A 24 -107.04 -12.69 -82.05
C ARG A 24 -106.38 -13.89 -81.37
N HIS A 25 -106.39 -15.06 -82.02
CA HIS A 25 -105.70 -16.24 -81.50
C HIS A 25 -104.18 -16.07 -81.59
N THR A 26 -103.67 -15.56 -82.72
CA THR A 26 -102.24 -15.30 -82.91
C THR A 26 -101.73 -14.21 -81.96
N GLU A 27 -102.45 -13.09 -81.80
CA GLU A 27 -102.07 -12.07 -80.81
C GLU A 27 -102.05 -12.62 -79.38
N ARG A 28 -103.00 -13.51 -79.04
CA ARG A 28 -103.05 -14.14 -77.72
C ARG A 28 -101.86 -15.09 -77.48
N GLU A 29 -101.46 -15.84 -78.49
CA GLU A 29 -100.28 -16.70 -78.45
C GLU A 29 -99.00 -15.88 -78.30
N GLU A 30 -98.88 -14.75 -79.02
CA GLU A 30 -97.75 -13.81 -78.89
C GLU A 30 -97.67 -13.21 -77.47
N TYR A 31 -98.77 -12.71 -76.91
CA TYR A 31 -98.80 -12.23 -75.53
C TYR A 31 -98.51 -13.33 -74.50
N GLN A 32 -98.90 -14.58 -74.78
CA GLN A 32 -98.56 -15.71 -73.92
C GLN A 32 -97.06 -15.99 -73.94
N THR A 33 -96.42 -15.96 -75.11
CA THR A 33 -94.96 -16.12 -75.22
C THR A 33 -94.20 -14.99 -74.52
N GLU A 34 -94.62 -13.74 -74.70
CA GLU A 34 -93.99 -12.59 -74.02
C GLU A 34 -94.13 -12.67 -72.49
N LEU A 35 -95.30 -13.11 -71.99
CA LEU A 35 -95.49 -13.37 -70.56
C LEU A 35 -94.61 -14.50 -70.03
N GLU A 36 -94.35 -15.53 -70.84
CA GLU A 36 -93.49 -16.64 -70.45
C GLU A 36 -92.01 -16.22 -70.42
N ASP A 37 -91.57 -15.43 -71.40
CA ASP A 37 -90.23 -14.83 -71.42
C ASP A 37 -90.00 -13.86 -70.25
N LEU A 38 -90.98 -12.98 -69.96
CA LEU A 38 -90.92 -12.08 -68.80
C LEU A 38 -90.88 -12.86 -67.49
N ARG A 39 -91.63 -13.95 -67.36
CA ARG A 39 -91.57 -14.82 -66.17
C ARG A 39 -90.19 -15.42 -65.99
N LYS A 40 -89.57 -15.86 -67.08
CA LYS A 40 -88.22 -16.41 -67.06
C LYS A 40 -87.19 -15.34 -66.67
N GLU A 41 -87.28 -14.13 -67.23
CA GLU A 41 -86.40 -13.01 -66.87
C GLU A 41 -86.54 -12.61 -65.40
N ILE A 42 -87.77 -12.60 -64.87
CA ILE A 42 -88.04 -12.37 -63.44
C ILE A 42 -87.41 -13.48 -62.58
N GLN A 43 -87.54 -14.74 -62.99
CA GLN A 43 -86.95 -15.87 -62.29
C GLN A 43 -85.41 -15.80 -62.29
N ASP A 44 -84.80 -15.53 -63.44
CA ASP A 44 -83.35 -15.38 -63.57
C ASP A 44 -82.85 -14.19 -62.72
N SER A 45 -83.58 -13.07 -62.75
CA SER A 45 -83.30 -11.89 -61.91
C SER A 45 -83.37 -12.22 -60.42
N ALA A 46 -84.37 -12.99 -59.98
CA ALA A 46 -84.49 -13.42 -58.59
C ALA A 46 -83.30 -14.29 -58.15
N LEU A 47 -82.86 -15.23 -58.99
CA LEU A 47 -81.67 -16.04 -58.71
C LEU A 47 -80.39 -15.20 -58.61
N THR A 48 -80.22 -14.20 -59.48
CA THR A 48 -79.06 -13.29 -59.39
C THR A 48 -79.09 -12.44 -58.13
N LEU A 49 -80.28 -11.99 -57.70
CA LEU A 49 -80.44 -11.23 -56.47
C LEU A 49 -80.09 -12.07 -55.24
N ASP A 50 -80.53 -13.34 -55.21
CA ASP A 50 -80.19 -14.28 -54.15
C ASP A 50 -78.67 -14.54 -54.10
N SER A 51 -78.02 -14.69 -55.26
CA SER A 51 -76.56 -14.82 -55.35
C SER A 51 -75.84 -13.59 -54.78
N TYR A 52 -76.26 -12.38 -55.18
CA TYR A 52 -75.67 -11.15 -54.66
C TYR A 52 -75.94 -10.95 -53.16
N SER A 53 -77.10 -11.38 -52.65
CA SER A 53 -77.37 -11.36 -51.21
C SER A 53 -76.40 -12.26 -50.45
N SER A 54 -76.14 -13.47 -50.95
CA SER A 54 -75.19 -14.42 -50.36
C SER A 54 -73.75 -13.87 -50.37
N GLU A 55 -73.30 -13.32 -51.51
CA GLU A 55 -71.99 -12.67 -51.62
C GLU A 55 -71.85 -11.48 -50.67
N LEU A 56 -72.90 -10.66 -50.54
CA LEU A 56 -72.91 -9.52 -49.63
C LEU A 56 -72.76 -9.97 -48.17
N ASP A 57 -73.43 -11.05 -47.77
CA ASP A 57 -73.33 -11.58 -46.41
C ASP A 57 -71.96 -12.21 -46.14
N GLN A 58 -71.35 -12.87 -47.14
CA GLN A 58 -69.96 -13.33 -47.05
C GLN A 58 -68.98 -12.17 -46.86
N VAL A 59 -69.09 -11.12 -47.69
CA VAL A 59 -68.22 -9.93 -47.60
C VAL A 59 -68.37 -9.22 -46.25
N LYS A 60 -69.59 -9.14 -45.69
CA LYS A 60 -69.80 -8.61 -44.34
C LYS A 60 -69.06 -9.44 -43.28
N SER A 61 -69.16 -10.77 -43.34
CA SER A 61 -68.45 -11.65 -42.41
C SER A 61 -66.94 -11.48 -42.52
N GLU A 62 -66.39 -11.41 -43.73
CA GLU A 62 -64.96 -11.18 -43.95
C GLU A 62 -64.51 -9.81 -43.42
N LEU A 63 -65.35 -8.77 -43.60
CA LEU A 63 -65.09 -7.43 -43.07
C LEU A 63 -65.07 -7.41 -41.53
N GLU A 64 -65.99 -8.12 -40.88
CA GLU A 64 -66.02 -8.28 -39.43
C GLU A 64 -64.75 -8.98 -38.91
N ASP A 65 -64.32 -10.07 -39.57
CA ASP A 65 -63.12 -10.81 -39.21
C ASP A 65 -61.85 -9.96 -39.37
N VAL A 66 -61.70 -9.25 -40.50
CA VAL A 66 -60.57 -8.33 -40.74
C VAL A 66 -60.57 -7.20 -39.72
N THR A 67 -61.75 -6.68 -39.34
CA THR A 67 -61.87 -5.65 -38.30
C THR A 67 -61.40 -6.19 -36.95
N ARG A 68 -61.78 -7.42 -36.59
CA ARG A 68 -61.33 -8.07 -35.35
C ARG A 68 -59.82 -8.26 -35.33
N GLN A 69 -59.24 -8.79 -36.41
CA GLN A 69 -57.80 -8.98 -36.54
C GLN A 69 -57.04 -7.66 -36.47
N THR A 70 -57.55 -6.61 -37.10
CA THR A 70 -56.97 -5.26 -37.06
C THR A 70 -56.95 -4.70 -35.63
N ASN A 71 -58.00 -4.94 -34.84
CA ASN A 71 -58.05 -4.49 -33.45
C ASN A 71 -57.04 -5.25 -32.57
N ILE A 72 -56.94 -6.58 -32.73
CA ILE A 72 -55.93 -7.39 -32.03
C ILE A 72 -54.52 -6.89 -32.36
N ALA A 73 -54.21 -6.69 -33.64
CA ALA A 73 -52.90 -6.19 -34.07
C ALA A 73 -52.57 -4.79 -33.50
N LYS A 74 -53.57 -3.92 -33.32
CA LYS A 74 -53.39 -2.60 -32.69
C LYS A 74 -53.04 -2.73 -31.20
N GLU A 75 -53.70 -3.65 -30.49
CA GLU A 75 -53.41 -3.91 -29.08
C GLU A 75 -52.00 -4.49 -28.89
N GLU A 76 -51.62 -5.48 -29.70
CA GLU A 76 -50.26 -6.04 -29.71
C GLU A 76 -49.20 -4.96 -30.01
N LEU A 77 -49.45 -4.09 -30.99
CA LEU A 77 -48.55 -2.98 -31.31
C LEU A 77 -48.41 -1.99 -30.13
N ALA A 78 -49.49 -1.75 -29.39
CA ALA A 78 -49.46 -0.87 -28.22
C ALA A 78 -48.63 -1.49 -27.08
N LEU A 79 -48.81 -2.79 -26.83
CA LEU A 79 -48.02 -3.53 -25.84
C LEU A 79 -46.53 -3.53 -26.20
N LEU A 80 -46.19 -3.83 -27.46
CA LEU A 80 -44.80 -3.85 -27.92
C LEU A 80 -44.14 -2.47 -27.81
N LYS A 81 -44.87 -1.38 -28.08
CA LYS A 81 -44.36 -0.02 -27.86
C LYS A 81 -44.07 0.26 -26.39
N SER A 82 -44.91 -0.22 -25.47
CA SER A 82 -44.69 -0.10 -24.03
C SER A 82 -43.45 -0.87 -23.59
N GLU A 83 -43.28 -2.11 -24.08
CA GLU A 83 -42.13 -2.95 -23.77
C GLU A 83 -40.82 -2.31 -24.28
N ILE A 84 -40.81 -1.80 -25.51
CA ILE A 84 -39.67 -1.05 -26.07
C ILE A 84 -39.31 0.15 -25.22
N SER A 85 -40.30 0.87 -24.68
CA SER A 85 -40.06 1.99 -23.76
C SER A 85 -39.40 1.51 -22.47
N SER A 86 -39.93 0.45 -21.84
CA SER A 86 -39.37 -0.11 -20.60
C SER A 86 -37.91 -0.56 -20.79
N VAL A 87 -37.64 -1.30 -21.86
CA VAL A 87 -36.27 -1.76 -22.18
C VAL A 87 -35.32 -0.59 -22.44
N ARG A 88 -35.83 0.51 -23.02
CA ARG A 88 -35.03 1.73 -23.22
C ARG A 88 -34.64 2.36 -21.89
N ASP A 89 -35.59 2.49 -20.96
CA ASP A 89 -35.38 3.06 -19.65
C ASP A 89 -34.40 2.21 -18.82
N GLU A 90 -34.55 0.88 -18.84
CA GLU A 90 -33.61 -0.05 -18.19
C GLU A 90 -32.19 0.06 -18.76
N ARG A 91 -32.07 0.20 -20.08
CA ARG A 91 -30.79 0.36 -20.76
C ARG A 91 -30.13 1.70 -20.41
N ASP A 92 -30.89 2.77 -20.30
CA ASP A 92 -30.37 4.08 -19.95
C ASP A 92 -29.94 4.12 -18.46
N SER A 93 -30.73 3.53 -17.56
CA SER A 93 -30.35 3.31 -16.15
C SER A 93 -29.05 2.49 -16.00
N SER A 94 -28.94 1.37 -16.74
CA SER A 94 -27.72 0.55 -16.74
C SER A 94 -26.49 1.31 -17.23
N ARG A 95 -26.66 2.20 -18.21
CA ARG A 95 -25.57 3.06 -18.72
C ARG A 95 -25.10 4.06 -17.67
N GLU A 96 -26.02 4.64 -16.90
CA GLU A 96 -25.68 5.55 -15.81
C GLU A 96 -24.91 4.82 -14.69
N GLN A 97 -25.35 3.62 -14.31
CA GLN A 97 -24.64 2.78 -13.34
C GLN A 97 -23.22 2.45 -13.79
N ILE A 98 -23.03 2.05 -15.06
CA ILE A 98 -21.70 1.80 -15.63
C ILE A 98 -20.83 3.06 -15.59
N ARG A 99 -21.42 4.24 -15.86
CA ARG A 99 -20.69 5.50 -15.80
C ARG A 99 -20.24 5.83 -14.37
N SER A 100 -21.10 5.63 -13.38
CA SER A 100 -20.76 5.81 -11.95
C SER A 100 -19.64 4.86 -11.53
N ALA A 101 -19.79 3.57 -11.83
CA ALA A 101 -18.79 2.56 -11.48
C ALA A 101 -17.41 2.84 -12.10
N LYS A 102 -17.38 3.34 -13.35
CA LYS A 102 -16.11 3.77 -13.97
C LYS A 102 -15.47 4.95 -13.25
N ALA A 103 -16.25 5.96 -12.87
CA ALA A 103 -15.74 7.11 -12.13
C ALA A 103 -15.20 6.70 -10.75
N GLU A 104 -15.92 5.82 -10.03
CA GLU A 104 -15.45 5.26 -8.76
C GLU A 104 -14.16 4.47 -8.92
N LEU A 105 -14.05 3.64 -9.96
CA LEU A 105 -12.82 2.89 -10.27
C LEU A 105 -11.65 3.84 -10.56
N GLU A 106 -11.85 4.91 -11.33
CA GLU A 106 -10.83 5.92 -11.59
C GLU A 106 -10.38 6.63 -10.30
N MET A 107 -11.33 6.98 -9.42
CA MET A 107 -10.99 7.55 -8.10
C MET A 107 -10.15 6.58 -7.27
N VAL A 108 -10.55 5.30 -7.18
CA VAL A 108 -9.78 4.28 -6.45
C VAL A 108 -8.39 4.12 -7.05
N ILE A 109 -8.26 4.03 -8.37
CA ILE A 109 -6.95 3.94 -9.04
C ILE A 109 -6.08 5.17 -8.72
N SER A 110 -6.68 6.37 -8.69
CA SER A 110 -5.95 7.61 -8.37
C SER A 110 -5.47 7.68 -6.92
N GLN A 111 -6.23 7.12 -5.97
CA GLN A 111 -5.85 7.02 -4.55
C GLN A 111 -4.69 6.03 -4.34
N TYR A 112 -4.55 5.03 -5.20
CA TYR A 112 -3.42 4.09 -5.19
C TYR A 112 -2.39 4.47 -6.24
N SER A 113 -1.90 5.71 -6.18
CA SER A 113 -0.85 6.15 -7.10
C SER A 113 0.41 5.29 -6.91
N PRO A 114 0.87 4.57 -7.95
CA PRO A 114 2.12 3.81 -7.87
C PRO A 114 3.32 4.68 -7.47
N GLN A 115 3.22 5.99 -7.71
CA GLN A 115 4.23 6.96 -7.33
C GLN A 115 4.28 7.18 -5.82
N GLU A 116 3.14 7.32 -5.15
CA GLU A 116 3.08 7.47 -3.68
C GLU A 116 3.60 6.19 -3.00
N ILE A 117 3.20 5.01 -3.50
CA ILE A 117 3.71 3.74 -2.98
C ILE A 117 5.24 3.64 -3.17
N ARG A 118 5.77 4.08 -4.32
CA ARG A 118 7.23 4.13 -4.55
C ARG A 118 7.93 5.11 -3.63
N GLN A 119 7.35 6.29 -3.41
CA GLN A 119 7.89 7.31 -2.50
C GLN A 119 7.95 6.78 -1.07
N ILE A 120 6.86 6.18 -0.57
CA ILE A 120 6.81 5.56 0.76
C ILE A 120 7.86 4.44 0.87
N LYS A 121 7.99 3.58 -0.15
CA LYS A 121 9.04 2.54 -0.17
C LYS A 121 10.45 3.11 -0.10
N ASN A 122 10.73 4.17 -0.85
CA ASN A 122 12.03 4.84 -0.82
C ASN A 122 12.31 5.48 0.55
N GLN A 123 11.31 6.13 1.16
CA GLN A 123 11.42 6.69 2.51
C GLN A 123 11.70 5.61 3.54
N ILE A 124 11.00 4.46 3.47
CA ILE A 124 11.24 3.31 4.35
C ILE A 124 12.68 2.82 4.20
N GLU A 125 13.19 2.73 2.97
CA GLU A 125 14.57 2.27 2.72
C GLU A 125 15.62 3.26 3.24
N GLN A 126 15.39 4.56 3.06
CA GLN A 126 16.25 5.60 3.63
C GLN A 126 16.30 5.52 5.16
N VAL A 127 15.15 5.43 5.82
CA VAL A 127 15.07 5.28 7.28
C VAL A 127 15.78 4.01 7.76
N ARG A 128 15.66 2.90 7.01
CA ARG A 128 16.38 1.65 7.34
C ARG A 128 17.90 1.81 7.27
N GLN A 129 18.39 2.50 6.24
CA GLN A 129 19.82 2.77 6.08
C GLN A 129 20.34 3.67 7.21
N GLU A 130 19.62 4.75 7.53
CA GLU A 130 19.95 5.63 8.64
C GLU A 130 19.99 4.90 9.97
N LEU A 131 19.00 4.04 10.26
CA LEU A 131 18.95 3.23 11.47
C LEU A 131 20.15 2.27 11.53
N SER A 132 20.51 1.64 10.42
CA SER A 132 21.69 0.77 10.36
C SER A 132 23.00 1.53 10.62
N SER A 133 23.14 2.75 10.09
CA SER A 133 24.31 3.60 10.34
C SER A 133 24.41 4.01 11.80
N ILE A 134 23.29 4.43 12.40
CA ILE A 134 23.21 4.80 13.83
C ILE A 134 23.58 3.62 14.72
N ASN A 135 23.10 2.41 14.41
CA ASN A 135 23.45 1.22 15.19
C ASN A 135 24.94 0.89 15.09
N SER A 136 25.55 1.01 13.91
CA SER A 136 26.99 0.78 13.75
C SER A 136 27.82 1.81 14.52
N GLU A 137 27.41 3.07 14.54
CA GLU A 137 28.06 4.12 15.30
C GLU A 137 27.93 3.89 16.81
N LYS A 138 26.74 3.50 17.27
CA LYS A 138 26.48 3.10 18.66
C LYS A 138 27.39 1.95 19.10
N GLU A 139 27.55 0.91 18.27
CA GLU A 139 28.44 -0.22 18.55
C GLU A 139 29.90 0.23 18.67
N LYS A 140 30.39 1.08 17.76
CA LYS A 140 31.75 1.63 17.81
C LYS A 140 32.00 2.40 19.09
N LYS A 141 31.11 3.34 19.44
CA LYS A 141 31.20 4.13 20.68
C LYS A 141 31.13 3.26 21.93
N THR A 142 30.30 2.22 21.91
CA THR A 142 30.23 1.24 23.01
C THR A 142 31.56 0.51 23.19
N SER A 143 32.19 0.05 22.10
CA SER A 143 33.50 -0.59 22.16
C SER A 143 34.59 0.35 22.68
N GLU A 144 34.60 1.61 22.21
CA GLU A 144 35.55 2.63 22.67
C GLU A 144 35.43 2.91 24.19
N ILE A 145 34.19 2.97 24.71
CA ILE A 145 33.92 3.06 26.16
C ILE A 145 34.53 1.86 26.91
N HIS A 146 34.34 0.64 26.42
CA HIS A 146 34.90 -0.56 27.07
C HIS A 146 36.44 -0.55 27.07
N GLU A 147 37.06 -0.13 25.97
CA GLU A 147 38.52 -0.02 25.89
C GLU A 147 39.07 1.00 26.87
N LEU A 148 38.45 2.19 26.97
CA LEU A 148 38.85 3.22 27.94
C LEU A 148 38.66 2.73 29.39
N GLN A 149 37.58 2.03 29.69
CA GLN A 149 37.36 1.41 31.01
C GLN A 149 38.43 0.36 31.34
N SER A 150 38.86 -0.43 30.36
CA SER A 150 39.94 -1.40 30.54
C SER A 150 41.28 -0.69 30.81
N LYS A 151 41.61 0.36 30.04
CA LYS A 151 42.82 1.18 30.27
C LYS A 151 42.83 1.81 31.66
N ILE A 152 41.70 2.36 32.11
CA ILE A 152 41.56 2.92 33.46
C ILE A 152 41.80 1.84 34.53
N SER A 153 41.22 0.65 34.37
CA SER A 153 41.42 -0.46 35.31
C SER A 153 42.90 -0.86 35.41
N SER A 154 43.57 -0.98 34.27
CA SER A 154 45.02 -1.29 34.22
C SER A 154 45.87 -0.21 34.88
N ALA A 155 45.57 1.07 34.61
CA ALA A 155 46.28 2.20 35.22
C ALA A 155 46.08 2.23 36.75
N ILE A 156 44.89 1.91 37.26
CA ILE A 156 44.65 1.79 38.71
C ILE A 156 45.55 0.71 39.32
N SER A 157 45.59 -0.49 38.72
CA SER A 157 46.47 -1.56 39.22
C SER A 157 47.96 -1.20 39.17
N GLU A 158 48.39 -0.46 38.14
CA GLU A 158 49.77 0.02 38.03
C GLU A 158 50.09 1.06 39.11
N LEU A 159 49.17 1.99 39.39
CA LEU A 159 49.30 2.96 40.49
C LEU A 159 49.44 2.26 41.84
N GLU A 160 48.59 1.28 42.14
CA GLU A 160 48.66 0.50 43.39
C GLU A 160 50.02 -0.22 43.55
N SER A 161 50.54 -0.77 42.46
CA SER A 161 51.86 -1.42 42.41
C SER A 161 53.00 -0.42 42.66
N LEU A 162 52.97 0.74 41.99
CA LEU A 162 53.99 1.78 42.14
C LEU A 162 53.96 2.39 43.55
N GLU A 163 52.79 2.61 44.14
CA GLU A 163 52.65 3.08 45.52
C GLU A 163 53.23 2.06 46.52
N SER A 164 52.98 0.76 46.31
CA SER A 164 53.56 -0.32 47.11
C SER A 164 55.09 -0.36 46.99
N GLN A 165 55.63 -0.22 45.77
CA GLN A 165 57.08 -0.14 45.54
C GLN A 165 57.70 1.08 46.20
N GLN A 166 57.04 2.24 46.12
CA GLN A 166 57.48 3.48 46.76
C GLN A 166 57.59 3.30 48.28
N GLU A 167 56.58 2.68 48.91
CA GLU A 167 56.60 2.40 50.35
C GLU A 167 57.74 1.43 50.73
N ALA A 168 57.93 0.36 49.95
CA ALA A 168 59.00 -0.60 50.17
C ALA A 168 60.39 0.07 50.09
N LYS A 169 60.61 0.91 49.08
CA LYS A 169 61.87 1.65 48.91
C LYS A 169 62.09 2.66 50.03
N HIS A 170 61.04 3.32 50.52
CA HIS A 170 61.14 4.16 51.72
C HIS A 170 61.57 3.36 52.97
N LYS A 171 61.04 2.14 53.16
CA LYS A 171 61.46 1.25 54.25
C LYS A 171 62.93 0.83 54.12
N GLU A 172 63.37 0.42 52.92
CA GLU A 172 64.77 0.07 52.65
C GLU A 172 65.73 1.22 52.96
N ILE A 173 65.41 2.44 52.51
CA ILE A 173 66.18 3.65 52.77
C ILE A 173 66.25 3.95 54.28
N SER A 174 65.14 3.79 55.00
CA SER A 174 65.08 3.99 56.46
C SER A 174 65.97 3.00 57.21
N ILE A 175 65.98 1.72 56.79
CA ILE A 175 66.85 0.69 57.37
C ILE A 175 68.32 1.01 57.10
N ALA A 176 68.69 1.30 55.84
CA ALA A 176 70.07 1.61 55.48
C ALA A 176 70.61 2.84 56.25
N LYS A 177 69.77 3.87 56.47
CA LYS A 177 70.13 5.01 57.32
C LYS A 177 70.42 4.60 58.76
N LYS A 178 69.57 3.76 59.37
CA LYS A 178 69.79 3.26 60.74
C LYS A 178 71.04 2.41 60.86
N GLU A 179 71.33 1.58 59.86
CA GLU A 179 72.55 0.76 59.82
C GLU A 179 73.81 1.63 59.71
N LEU A 180 73.80 2.66 58.85
CA LEU A 180 74.89 3.64 58.77
C LEU A 180 75.11 4.40 60.09
N GLU A 181 74.03 4.92 60.70
CA GLU A 181 74.11 5.58 62.01
C GLU A 181 74.67 4.66 63.11
N PHE A 182 74.35 3.36 63.05
CA PHE A 182 74.88 2.37 63.99
C PHE A 182 76.38 2.17 63.79
N ILE A 183 76.84 1.98 62.54
CA ILE A 183 78.26 1.81 62.22
C ILE A 183 79.06 3.07 62.58
N GLU A 184 78.53 4.27 62.32
CA GLU A 184 79.15 5.54 62.70
C GLU A 184 79.33 5.64 64.22
N LYS A 185 78.33 5.25 65.01
CA LYS A 185 78.43 5.21 66.48
C LYS A 185 79.48 4.21 66.96
N GLU A 186 79.45 2.98 66.44
CA GLU A 186 80.44 1.94 66.78
C GLU A 186 81.87 2.40 66.44
N LEU A 187 82.09 2.93 65.23
CA LEU A 187 83.39 3.49 64.81
C LEU A 187 83.86 4.63 65.72
N ALA A 188 82.96 5.53 66.14
CA ALA A 188 83.29 6.60 67.07
C ALA A 188 83.73 6.06 68.45
N THR A 189 83.13 4.97 68.94
CA THR A 189 83.57 4.33 70.19
C THR A 189 84.93 3.64 70.05
N VAL A 190 85.19 2.98 68.92
CA VAL A 190 86.49 2.36 68.63
C VAL A 190 87.58 3.43 68.55
N GLY A 191 87.33 4.54 67.86
CA GLY A 191 88.28 5.66 67.78
C GLY A 191 88.60 6.30 69.14
N LYS A 192 87.62 6.39 70.05
CA LYS A 192 87.87 6.84 71.44
C LYS A 192 88.78 5.88 72.22
N LYS A 193 88.55 4.56 72.11
CA LYS A 193 89.41 3.54 72.72
C LYS A 193 90.83 3.55 72.14
N GLU A 194 90.94 3.78 70.83
CA GLU A 194 92.23 3.87 70.12
C GLU A 194 93.05 5.09 70.60
N LEU A 195 92.40 6.20 70.98
CA LEU A 195 93.05 7.36 71.60
C LEU A 195 93.56 7.08 73.03
N GLU A 196 92.88 6.22 73.80
CA GLU A 196 93.26 5.89 75.19
C GLU A 196 94.38 4.84 75.27
N VAL A 197 94.33 3.79 74.45
CA VAL A 197 95.23 2.61 74.55
C VAL A 197 96.35 2.65 73.49
N GLY A 198 96.29 3.60 72.55
CA GLY A 198 97.19 3.69 71.40
C GLY A 198 96.76 2.77 70.25
N LYS A 199 97.21 3.09 69.03
CA LYS A 199 96.84 2.34 67.82
C LYS A 199 97.33 0.90 67.90
N THR A 200 96.41 -0.05 67.74
CA THR A 200 96.73 -1.49 67.65
C THR A 200 96.40 -2.03 66.26
N MET A 201 97.09 -3.08 65.83
CA MET A 201 96.83 -3.70 64.53
C MET A 201 95.40 -4.25 64.41
N ASP A 202 94.80 -4.65 65.54
CA ASP A 202 93.41 -5.15 65.58
C ASP A 202 92.37 -4.03 65.47
N THR A 203 92.61 -2.86 66.08
CA THR A 203 91.72 -1.69 65.94
C THR A 203 91.72 -1.16 64.51
N GLN A 204 92.87 -1.14 63.82
CA GLN A 204 92.93 -0.79 62.40
C GLN A 204 92.11 -1.73 61.51
N LYS A 205 92.22 -3.05 61.70
CA LYS A 205 91.44 -4.03 60.92
C LYS A 205 89.93 -3.88 61.12
N ILE A 206 89.50 -3.58 62.35
CA ILE A 206 88.08 -3.32 62.67
C ILE A 206 87.58 -2.06 61.95
N VAL A 207 88.35 -0.97 62.01
CA VAL A 207 87.99 0.29 61.34
C VAL A 207 87.93 0.11 59.82
N GLU A 208 88.87 -0.61 59.22
CA GLU A 208 88.89 -0.91 57.79
C GLU A 208 87.67 -1.75 57.37
N ALA A 209 87.36 -2.82 58.11
CA ALA A 209 86.20 -3.66 57.85
C ALA A 209 84.88 -2.88 57.98
N ALA A 210 84.72 -2.08 59.03
CA ALA A 210 83.55 -1.24 59.22
C ALA A 210 83.42 -0.15 58.13
N GLY A 211 84.54 0.41 57.66
CA GLY A 211 84.58 1.33 56.54
C GLY A 211 84.11 0.69 55.22
N ALA A 212 84.53 -0.56 54.96
CA ALA A 212 84.07 -1.32 53.80
C ALA A 212 82.55 -1.62 53.87
N VAL A 213 82.05 -2.01 55.05
CA VAL A 213 80.61 -2.24 55.28
C VAL A 213 79.82 -0.93 55.11
N ALA A 214 80.28 0.17 55.69
CA ALA A 214 79.65 1.49 55.53
C ALA A 214 79.62 1.92 54.06
N ALA A 215 80.71 1.74 53.32
CA ALA A 215 80.75 2.04 51.89
C ALA A 215 79.75 1.20 51.09
N ALA A 216 79.62 -0.10 51.39
CA ALA A 216 78.66 -0.98 50.75
C ALA A 216 77.19 -0.59 51.06
N ILE A 217 76.87 -0.29 52.32
CA ILE A 217 75.54 0.16 52.72
C ILE A 217 75.22 1.52 52.09
N ASN A 218 76.18 2.45 52.04
CA ASN A 218 76.01 3.74 51.39
C ASN A 218 75.78 3.60 49.87
N ALA A 219 76.49 2.69 49.21
CA ALA A 219 76.26 2.38 47.80
C ALA A 219 74.84 1.82 47.56
N LYS A 220 74.38 0.91 48.44
CA LYS A 220 73.00 0.39 48.39
C LYS A 220 71.97 1.48 48.66
N TYR A 221 72.23 2.36 49.63
CA TYR A 221 71.37 3.51 49.95
C TYR A 221 71.19 4.43 48.73
N GLU A 222 72.28 4.83 48.08
CA GLU A 222 72.20 5.69 46.90
C GLU A 222 71.53 4.99 45.70
N ALA A 223 71.77 3.69 45.51
CA ALA A 223 71.06 2.90 44.50
C ALA A 223 69.55 2.86 44.75
N THR A 224 69.12 2.49 45.96
CA THR A 224 67.70 2.46 46.36
C THR A 224 67.07 3.86 46.27
N ARG A 225 67.81 4.91 46.61
CA ARG A 225 67.35 6.30 46.48
C ARG A 225 67.09 6.67 45.02
N LYS A 226 67.97 6.25 44.10
CA LYS A 226 67.79 6.47 42.66
C LYS A 226 66.58 5.70 42.12
N GLU A 227 66.40 4.45 42.55
CA GLU A 227 65.22 3.65 42.21
C GLU A 227 63.93 4.29 42.74
N LEU A 228 63.93 4.85 43.96
CA LEU A 228 62.79 5.58 44.51
C LEU A 228 62.42 6.79 43.65
N GLU A 229 63.39 7.57 43.17
CA GLU A 229 63.11 8.71 42.28
C GLU A 229 62.56 8.25 40.93
N ALA A 230 63.02 7.11 40.40
CA ALA A 230 62.43 6.51 39.20
C ALA A 230 60.98 6.06 39.43
N VAL A 231 60.67 5.41 40.56
CA VAL A 231 59.31 5.01 40.93
C VAL A 231 58.40 6.22 41.10
N LYS A 232 58.86 7.31 41.73
CA LYS A 232 58.09 8.56 41.84
C LYS A 232 57.78 9.16 40.47
N THR A 233 58.76 9.15 39.57
CA THR A 233 58.58 9.66 38.20
C THR A 233 57.53 8.84 37.45
N ALA A 234 57.63 7.51 37.51
CA ALA A 234 56.63 6.62 36.94
C ALA A 234 55.24 6.86 37.55
N LEU A 235 55.16 6.99 38.88
CA LEU A 235 53.89 7.25 39.58
C LEU A 235 53.24 8.54 39.10
N THR A 236 54.01 9.62 38.92
CA THR A 236 53.46 10.88 38.39
C THR A 236 52.96 10.73 36.95
N GLN A 237 53.71 10.02 36.09
CA GLN A 237 53.33 9.80 34.71
C GLN A 237 52.05 8.97 34.59
N THR A 238 51.95 7.85 35.32
CA THR A 238 50.76 7.01 35.33
C THR A 238 49.54 7.76 35.88
N LYS A 239 49.71 8.65 36.88
CA LYS A 239 48.62 9.51 37.40
C LYS A 239 48.09 10.46 36.33
N ASP A 240 48.99 11.08 35.57
CA ASP A 240 48.61 12.01 34.49
C ASP A 240 47.89 11.28 33.34
N GLU A 241 48.37 10.09 32.96
CA GLU A 241 47.73 9.26 31.93
C GLU A 241 46.35 8.74 32.37
N TYR A 242 46.21 8.32 33.63
CA TYR A 242 44.93 7.95 34.22
C TYR A 242 43.93 9.10 34.14
N GLU A 243 44.31 10.30 34.60
CA GLU A 243 43.44 11.48 34.59
C GLU A 243 43.03 11.89 33.17
N LYS A 244 43.95 11.79 32.21
CA LYS A 244 43.65 12.05 30.80
C LYS A 244 42.64 11.05 30.25
N THR A 245 42.90 9.75 30.43
CA THR A 245 42.01 8.67 29.95
C THR A 245 40.63 8.74 30.60
N ARG A 246 40.57 9.11 31.88
CA ARG A 246 39.32 9.33 32.61
C ARG A 246 38.50 10.48 32.02
N LYS A 247 39.14 11.61 31.72
CA LYS A 247 38.47 12.76 31.07
C LYS A 247 37.96 12.41 29.67
N GLU A 248 38.73 11.63 28.91
CA GLU A 248 38.30 11.13 27.60
C GLU A 248 37.04 10.25 27.74
N LEU A 249 37.02 9.32 28.71
CA LEU A 249 35.86 8.49 29.00
C LEU A 249 34.62 9.31 29.40
N ASP A 250 34.79 10.30 30.28
CA ASP A 250 33.70 11.15 30.74
C ASP A 250 33.12 11.99 29.59
N SER A 251 33.97 12.50 28.71
CA SER A 251 33.55 13.25 27.51
C SER A 251 32.77 12.34 26.55
N LEU A 252 33.28 11.13 26.30
CA LEU A 252 32.63 10.16 25.41
C LEU A 252 31.26 9.71 25.95
N LYS A 253 31.14 9.52 27.27
CA LYS A 253 29.85 9.22 27.92
C LYS A 253 28.87 10.38 27.84
N ALA A 254 29.36 11.62 27.95
CA ALA A 254 28.52 12.81 27.81
C ALA A 254 27.97 12.94 26.38
N GLU A 255 28.82 12.74 25.36
CA GLU A 255 28.39 12.67 23.96
C GLU A 255 27.33 11.58 23.77
N PHE A 256 27.63 10.35 24.18
CA PHE A 256 26.73 9.19 24.04
C PHE A 256 25.40 9.35 24.80
N GLY A 257 25.43 9.98 25.98
CA GLY A 257 24.24 10.24 26.79
C GLY A 257 23.41 11.45 26.32
N SER A 258 24.03 12.42 25.65
CA SER A 258 23.33 13.58 25.09
C SER A 258 22.62 13.24 23.77
N GLU A 259 23.23 12.39 22.93
CA GLU A 259 22.64 11.96 21.66
C GLU A 259 21.41 11.04 21.82
N SER A 260 21.31 10.31 22.94
CA SER A 260 20.13 9.47 23.23
C SER A 260 18.90 10.29 23.60
N ILE A 261 19.07 11.50 24.15
CA ILE A 261 17.97 12.37 24.58
C ILE A 261 17.47 13.24 23.40
N THR A 262 18.33 13.59 22.45
CA THR A 262 17.96 14.51 21.34
C THR A 262 17.27 13.83 20.15
N LYS A 263 17.23 12.49 20.07
CA LYS A 263 16.55 11.76 18.98
C LYS A 263 15.14 11.25 19.32
N GLU A 264 14.65 11.48 20.55
CA GLU A 264 13.30 11.10 21.00
C GLU A 264 12.30 12.27 21.06
N SER A 265 12.64 13.46 20.56
CA SER A 265 11.75 14.65 20.48
C SER A 265 11.48 15.06 19.04
#